data_AF-A0A8B8NFX3-F1
#
_entry.id   AF-A0A8B8NFX3-F1
#
_cell.length_a   1.000
_cell.length_b   1.000
_cell.length_c   1.000
_cell.angle_alpha   90.00
_cell.angle_beta   90.00
_cell.angle_gamma   90.00
#
_symmetry.space_group_name_H-M   'P 1'
#
loop_
_entity.id
_entity.type
_entity.pdbx_description
1 polymer ?
#
loop_
_entity_poly.entity_id
_entity_poly.type
_entity_poly.pdbx_seq_one_letter_code
_entity_poly.pdbx_strand_id
1 'polypeptide(L)'
;FARIKGSERIDVQPDEEKKSQENENEKRIACTPTSFSITLFSEQFIWRCKGHVALGQTLCGLLLSGFTPERNRGRNLLCPRVSLSLSLIKRQSSRIHHWNRQFLLLSTMKLESVLQFLENKTILVTGAAGFLAKIFAEKVLRVQPNVKKLYLLLRAADAKSATQRLHTEVFGKDLFRVVKEKHGPNFGSLVSEKVTVVPGDITCEGLGVMDSDLREQMWAQIDVIVNLAATTNFDERYDIALGVNTYGAKYVTDFAKKCPQLMVLLHVSTSYVSGERGGLIKESPYRMGETLNGVSGLDIDAERRIVEEKLDELRREGASEKETRVAMKELGIQRAKIYGWPNTYVFTKAMGEMLVGELKEDLSAVIVRPTIVTSTYKEPFPGWAEGVRTVDSLAVGYATGKLTCFLGDINGVVDTIPADMVVNSMMVAMVAHANRPSADAIYQVGSSARNPMRYSSLQDYGLRYFTQNPWRNKDGKPIKVGKVTVLKSMASFHRYMAIRYLMWLKGLELVNMAFCHTLNGTCNDLNRKIKFVMRLVELYRPYLFFKGIFDDTNTEKLRAAARESGSVETDLFYFDPNSIDWEDYVMNTHIPGIVKYVFK
;
A
#
# COMPACT_ATOMS: atom_id res chain seq x y z
N PHE A 1 30.99 27.13 -17.46
CA PHE A 1 31.79 28.03 -18.29
C PHE A 1 32.01 29.35 -17.55
N ALA A 2 33.26 29.81 -17.56
CA ALA A 2 33.97 30.99 -17.02
C ALA A 2 33.30 32.14 -16.20
N ARG A 3 33.99 32.44 -15.07
CA ARG A 3 34.51 33.71 -14.49
C ARG A 3 33.66 34.82 -13.79
N ILE A 4 33.85 34.88 -12.45
CA ILE A 4 34.29 35.94 -11.49
C ILE A 4 33.78 37.41 -11.56
N LYS A 5 33.44 37.91 -10.34
CA LYS A 5 33.54 39.27 -9.71
C LYS A 5 32.16 39.89 -9.43
N GLY A 6 31.84 40.51 -8.29
CA GLY A 6 32.56 40.97 -7.09
C GLY A 6 31.68 42.06 -6.41
N SER A 7 31.86 42.24 -5.09
CA SER A 7 31.30 43.29 -4.18
C SER A 7 29.75 43.39 -4.10
N GLU A 8 29.09 43.83 -3.02
CA GLU A 8 29.45 44.74 -1.93
C GLU A 8 28.46 44.56 -0.76
N ARG A 9 28.90 44.89 0.46
CA ARG A 9 28.07 44.93 1.69
C ARG A 9 27.20 46.19 1.70
N ILE A 10 25.98 46.10 2.22
CA ILE A 10 25.35 47.20 2.96
C ILE A 10 24.67 46.61 4.21
N ASP A 11 25.18 47.01 5.37
CA ASP A 11 24.54 46.91 6.67
C ASP A 11 23.42 47.96 6.76
N VAL A 12 22.22 47.55 7.18
CA VAL A 12 21.28 48.41 7.92
C VAL A 12 20.62 47.55 8.99
N GLN A 13 20.85 47.94 10.23
CA GLN A 13 20.21 47.47 11.45
C GLN A 13 19.38 48.64 12.03
N PRO A 14 18.62 48.45 13.12
CA PRO A 14 17.21 48.06 13.16
C PRO A 14 16.31 49.21 13.63
N ASP A 15 14.98 49.03 13.56
CA ASP A 15 14.06 49.77 14.43
C ASP A 15 13.12 48.79 15.15
N GLU A 16 13.17 48.91 16.48
CA GLU A 16 12.20 48.45 17.48
C GLU A 16 10.84 49.15 17.22
N GLU A 17 9.66 48.80 17.72
CA GLU A 17 9.25 48.38 19.04
C GLU A 17 7.69 48.31 19.01
N LYS A 18 7.06 47.35 19.70
CA LYS A 18 5.94 47.55 20.65
C LYS A 18 4.97 46.37 20.78
N LYS A 19 4.75 46.07 22.06
CA LYS A 19 3.87 45.08 22.69
C LYS A 19 2.43 45.57 22.84
N SER A 20 1.50 44.63 22.95
CA SER A 20 0.28 44.55 23.81
C SER A 20 -0.48 43.30 23.33
N GLN A 21 -0.79 42.23 24.06
CA GLN A 21 -1.28 41.92 25.42
C GLN A 21 -2.71 42.40 25.74
N GLU A 22 -3.45 41.49 26.40
CA GLU A 22 -4.83 41.55 26.96
C GLU A 22 -5.97 41.09 26.02
N ASN A 23 -7.00 40.34 26.43
CA ASN A 23 -7.34 39.72 27.72
C ASN A 23 -8.44 38.65 27.52
N GLU A 24 -8.53 37.74 28.48
CA GLU A 24 -9.64 36.79 28.72
C GLU A 24 -10.96 37.51 29.05
N ASN A 25 -12.12 36.89 28.76
CA ASN A 25 -13.12 36.67 29.83
C ASN A 25 -14.26 35.69 29.49
N GLU A 26 -14.74 35.11 30.58
CA GLU A 26 -15.67 34.02 30.82
C GLU A 26 -17.19 34.31 30.72
N LYS A 27 -17.96 33.20 30.73
CA LYS A 27 -19.29 32.95 31.35
C LYS A 27 -20.57 33.46 30.66
N ARG A 28 -21.49 32.52 30.36
CA ARG A 28 -22.71 32.28 31.17
C ARG A 28 -23.51 31.04 30.73
N ILE A 29 -24.08 30.41 31.76
CA ILE A 29 -25.00 29.27 31.81
C ILE A 29 -26.44 29.80 31.80
N ALA A 30 -27.37 29.09 31.16
CA ALA A 30 -28.81 29.12 31.48
C ALA A 30 -29.46 27.76 31.12
N CYS A 31 -30.36 27.30 31.99
CA CYS A 31 -30.98 25.98 32.02
C CYS A 31 -32.43 25.92 31.46
N THR A 32 -32.75 24.78 30.81
CA THR A 32 -34.02 23.99 30.78
C THR A 32 -35.28 24.51 30.03
N PRO A 33 -36.20 23.64 29.51
CA PRO A 33 -36.49 22.25 29.94
C PRO A 33 -36.72 21.13 28.89
N THR A 34 -36.34 19.91 29.30
CA THR A 34 -36.92 18.55 29.08
C THR A 34 -37.56 18.11 27.74
N SER A 35 -36.93 17.09 27.13
CA SER A 35 -37.60 15.88 26.63
C SER A 35 -36.64 14.67 26.72
N PHE A 36 -36.95 13.75 27.63
CA PHE A 36 -36.22 12.49 27.84
C PHE A 36 -36.73 11.44 26.83
N SER A 37 -35.82 10.82 26.07
CA SER A 37 -36.08 9.57 25.34
C SER A 37 -35.02 8.56 25.75
N ILE A 38 -35.50 7.44 26.31
CA ILE A 38 -34.71 6.36 26.93
C ILE A 38 -34.24 5.41 25.82
N THR A 39 -33.00 5.55 25.35
CA THR A 39 -32.30 4.47 24.63
C THR A 39 -30.78 4.64 24.70
N LEU A 40 -30.15 4.46 25.87
CA LEU A 40 -28.69 4.31 25.99
C LEU A 40 -28.28 3.82 27.39
N PHE A 41 -28.56 2.56 27.69
CA PHE A 41 -27.93 1.84 28.81
C PHE A 41 -27.89 0.34 28.48
N SER A 42 -26.98 -0.07 27.58
CA SER A 42 -26.62 -1.49 27.45
C SER A 42 -25.21 -1.79 26.91
N GLU A 43 -24.36 -0.79 26.63
CA GLU A 43 -23.01 -1.07 26.07
C GLU A 43 -21.84 -0.92 27.05
N GLN A 44 -22.06 -0.54 28.31
CA GLN A 44 -20.97 -0.34 29.28
C GLN A 44 -20.78 -1.44 30.34
N PHE A 45 -21.41 -2.62 30.21
CA PHE A 45 -21.25 -3.69 31.20
C PHE A 45 -20.61 -5.00 30.70
N ILE A 46 -20.10 -5.05 29.47
CA ILE A 46 -19.36 -6.22 28.95
C ILE A 46 -17.87 -5.89 28.87
N TRP A 47 -17.24 -5.53 30.00
CA TRP A 47 -15.77 -5.42 30.07
C TRP A 47 -15.17 -5.79 31.43
N ARG A 48 -15.84 -6.63 32.22
CA ARG A 48 -15.27 -7.24 33.44
C ARG A 48 -15.97 -8.55 33.76
N CYS A 49 -15.55 -9.65 33.11
CA CYS A 49 -15.64 -11.00 33.66
C CYS A 49 -14.64 -11.90 32.89
N LYS A 50 -13.47 -12.14 33.49
CA LYS A 50 -12.63 -13.30 33.15
C LYS A 50 -13.29 -14.54 33.75
N GLY A 51 -13.62 -15.53 32.91
CA GLY A 51 -14.01 -16.88 33.33
C GLY A 51 -15.50 -17.11 33.52
N HIS A 52 -15.99 -18.25 32.99
CA HIS A 52 -17.34 -18.84 33.08
C HIS A 52 -18.36 -18.46 32.00
N VAL A 53 -18.29 -19.17 30.86
CA VAL A 53 -19.30 -19.19 29.78
C VAL A 53 -20.53 -20.07 30.12
N ALA A 54 -20.54 -20.77 31.25
CA ALA A 54 -21.60 -21.74 31.57
C ALA A 54 -22.86 -21.19 32.29
N LEU A 55 -22.85 -19.96 32.83
CA LEU A 55 -23.99 -19.41 33.58
C LEU A 55 -25.00 -18.59 32.75
N GLY A 56 -24.64 -18.18 31.53
CA GLY A 56 -25.49 -17.31 30.69
C GLY A 56 -26.66 -18.04 30.02
N GLN A 57 -26.61 -19.37 29.90
CA GLN A 57 -27.67 -20.14 29.25
C GLN A 57 -28.83 -20.48 30.20
N THR A 58 -28.62 -20.49 31.52
CA THR A 58 -29.65 -20.87 32.50
C THR A 58 -30.60 -19.71 32.83
N LEU A 59 -30.14 -18.45 32.77
CA LEU A 59 -30.99 -17.29 33.07
C LEU A 59 -31.98 -16.94 31.95
N CYS A 60 -31.65 -17.28 30.69
CA CYS A 60 -32.52 -17.00 29.55
C CYS A 60 -33.69 -18.01 29.44
N GLY A 61 -33.53 -19.22 30.00
CA GLY A 61 -34.57 -20.23 30.06
C GLY A 61 -35.65 -19.97 31.13
N LEU A 62 -35.33 -19.24 32.20
CA LEU A 62 -36.24 -18.96 33.31
C LEU A 62 -37.17 -17.75 33.08
N LEU A 63 -36.90 -16.91 32.07
CA LEU A 63 -37.75 -15.76 31.72
C LEU A 63 -38.83 -16.07 30.67
N LEU A 64 -38.83 -17.30 30.11
CA LEU A 64 -39.78 -17.72 29.06
C LEU A 64 -40.88 -18.68 29.54
N SER A 65 -40.92 -19.05 30.82
CA SER A 65 -41.90 -20.03 31.35
C SER A 65 -43.07 -19.42 32.13
N GLY A 66 -43.35 -18.12 31.98
CA GLY A 66 -44.30 -17.42 32.85
C GLY A 66 -45.40 -16.65 32.15
N PHE A 67 -46.17 -17.24 31.22
CA PHE A 67 -47.50 -16.71 30.85
C PHE A 67 -48.40 -17.81 30.25
N THR A 68 -49.29 -18.38 31.07
CA THR A 68 -50.51 -19.09 30.63
C THR A 68 -51.67 -18.08 30.54
N PRO A 69 -52.61 -18.22 29.57
CA PRO A 69 -53.69 -17.24 29.42
C PRO A 69 -54.94 -17.65 30.21
N GLU A 70 -55.37 -16.82 31.17
CA GLU A 70 -56.73 -16.85 31.72
C GLU A 70 -57.64 -15.85 31.00
N ARG A 71 -58.86 -16.32 30.69
CA ARG A 71 -59.97 -15.58 30.07
C ARG A 71 -60.42 -14.41 30.96
N ASN A 72 -60.59 -13.21 30.38
CA ASN A 72 -61.83 -12.45 30.60
C ASN A 72 -62.10 -11.32 29.60
N ARG A 73 -63.39 -11.02 29.48
CA ARG A 73 -64.11 -10.31 28.42
C ARG A 73 -63.85 -8.80 28.36
N GLY A 74 -63.91 -8.26 27.13
CA GLY A 74 -64.59 -6.99 26.88
C GLY A 74 -63.78 -5.85 26.24
N ARG A 75 -64.30 -5.42 25.08
CA ARG A 75 -64.18 -4.12 24.39
C ARG A 75 -63.04 -3.92 23.37
N ASN A 76 -63.51 -3.55 22.18
CA ASN A 76 -62.80 -3.15 20.98
C ASN A 76 -61.86 -1.96 21.22
N LEU A 77 -60.65 -2.05 20.68
CA LEU A 77 -59.90 -0.94 20.07
C LEU A 77 -58.82 -1.53 19.16
N LEU A 78 -58.84 -1.14 17.89
CA LEU A 78 -57.89 -1.57 16.86
C LEU A 78 -56.47 -1.07 17.18
N CYS A 79 -55.48 -1.96 17.12
CA CYS A 79 -54.07 -1.60 16.91
C CYS A 79 -53.39 -2.66 16.01
N PRO A 80 -52.52 -2.26 15.06
CA PRO A 80 -52.02 -3.12 14.01
C PRO A 80 -50.91 -4.08 14.49
N ARG A 81 -50.95 -5.31 13.96
CA ARG A 81 -50.01 -6.42 14.18
C ARG A 81 -48.55 -6.03 13.94
N VAL A 82 -47.68 -6.28 14.92
CA VAL A 82 -46.23 -6.36 14.76
C VAL A 82 -45.87 -7.73 14.18
N SER A 83 -45.59 -7.80 12.87
CA SER A 83 -45.03 -9.00 12.20
C SER A 83 -43.54 -8.84 11.88
N LEU A 84 -42.77 -8.20 12.76
CA LEU A 84 -41.34 -7.92 12.58
C LEU A 84 -40.54 -8.43 13.78
N SER A 85 -40.34 -9.74 13.91
CA SER A 85 -39.34 -10.25 14.87
C SER A 85 -38.69 -11.61 14.56
N LEU A 86 -39.04 -12.31 13.49
CA LEU A 86 -38.37 -13.60 13.15
C LEU A 86 -37.19 -13.43 12.19
N SER A 87 -37.20 -12.42 11.33
CA SER A 87 -36.10 -12.15 10.38
C SER A 87 -34.89 -11.49 11.05
N LEU A 88 -35.12 -10.61 12.04
CA LEU A 88 -34.08 -9.95 12.83
C LEU A 88 -33.34 -10.93 13.75
N ILE A 89 -34.06 -11.84 14.40
CA ILE A 89 -33.47 -12.87 15.27
C ILE A 89 -32.68 -13.90 14.44
N LYS A 90 -33.17 -14.31 13.25
CA LYS A 90 -32.40 -15.16 12.33
C LYS A 90 -31.14 -14.47 11.79
N ARG A 91 -31.18 -13.16 11.50
CA ARG A 91 -30.01 -12.37 11.07
C ARG A 91 -28.99 -12.15 12.20
N GLN A 92 -29.42 -12.00 13.44
CA GLN A 92 -28.51 -11.89 14.58
C GLN A 92 -27.91 -13.24 14.96
N SER A 93 -28.68 -14.32 14.92
CA SER A 93 -28.18 -15.68 15.18
C SER A 93 -27.17 -16.15 14.13
N SER A 94 -27.38 -15.86 12.84
CA SER A 94 -26.39 -16.16 11.80
C SER A 94 -25.12 -15.32 11.94
N ARG A 95 -25.23 -14.06 12.37
CA ARG A 95 -24.08 -13.21 12.71
C ARG A 95 -23.33 -13.75 13.92
N ILE A 96 -24.00 -14.17 14.99
CA ILE A 96 -23.37 -14.73 16.18
C ILE A 96 -22.70 -16.08 15.88
N HIS A 97 -23.30 -16.94 15.06
CA HIS A 97 -22.67 -18.18 14.60
C HIS A 97 -21.46 -17.95 13.68
N HIS A 98 -21.50 -16.93 12.81
CA HIS A 98 -20.37 -16.55 11.99
C HIS A 98 -19.23 -15.97 12.85
N TRP A 99 -19.53 -15.11 13.82
CA TRP A 99 -18.55 -14.55 14.75
C TRP A 99 -17.94 -15.65 15.64
N ASN A 100 -18.75 -16.59 16.16
CA ASN A 100 -18.23 -17.70 16.96
C ASN A 100 -17.39 -18.69 16.13
N ARG A 101 -17.75 -18.96 14.86
CA ARG A 101 -16.90 -19.76 13.95
C ARG A 101 -15.58 -19.06 13.65
N GLN A 102 -15.60 -17.76 13.39
CA GLN A 102 -14.41 -16.96 13.08
C GLN A 102 -13.51 -16.78 14.32
N PHE A 103 -14.12 -16.66 15.51
CA PHE A 103 -13.41 -16.61 16.79
C PHE A 103 -12.77 -17.96 17.13
N LEU A 104 -13.48 -19.10 16.95
CA LEU A 104 -12.91 -20.43 17.15
C LEU A 104 -11.83 -20.80 16.10
N LEU A 105 -12.02 -20.44 14.83
CA LEU A 105 -11.05 -20.73 13.76
C LEU A 105 -9.73 -19.97 13.94
N LEU A 106 -9.77 -18.78 14.54
CA LEU A 106 -8.57 -17.97 14.79
C LEU A 106 -7.90 -18.29 16.14
N SER A 107 -8.63 -18.73 17.17
CA SER A 107 -8.06 -19.08 18.47
C SER A 107 -7.26 -20.40 18.49
N THR A 108 -7.24 -21.15 17.38
CA THR A 108 -6.48 -22.40 17.23
C THR A 108 -5.84 -22.53 15.84
N MET A 109 -5.28 -21.45 15.28
CA MET A 109 -4.48 -21.55 14.05
C MET A 109 -3.16 -22.26 14.34
N LYS A 110 -3.15 -23.60 14.21
CA LYS A 110 -1.91 -24.36 14.20
C LYS A 110 -1.20 -24.08 12.86
N LEU A 111 -0.12 -23.31 12.92
CA LEU A 111 0.71 -22.97 11.78
C LEU A 111 1.71 -24.09 11.53
N GLU A 112 1.73 -24.62 10.30
CA GLU A 112 2.78 -25.55 9.86
C GLU A 112 4.11 -24.80 9.66
N SER A 113 5.22 -25.53 9.61
CA SER A 113 6.52 -24.93 9.29
C SER A 113 6.50 -24.33 7.88
N VAL A 114 7.03 -23.11 7.74
CA VAL A 114 7.09 -22.43 6.44
C VAL A 114 8.08 -23.16 5.53
N LEU A 115 9.19 -23.66 6.08
CA LEU A 115 10.16 -24.42 5.30
C LEU A 115 9.58 -25.74 4.80
N GLN A 116 8.91 -26.50 5.69
CA GLN A 116 8.23 -27.76 5.31
C GLN A 116 7.13 -27.51 4.30
N PHE A 117 6.36 -26.43 4.47
CA PHE A 117 5.32 -26.08 3.51
C PHE A 117 5.89 -25.82 2.10
N LEU A 118 7.03 -25.15 1.99
CA LEU A 118 7.65 -24.83 0.70
C LEU A 118 8.39 -26.02 0.06
N GLU A 119 8.66 -27.06 0.82
CA GLU A 119 9.30 -28.27 0.32
C GLU A 119 8.43 -28.92 -0.77
N ASN A 120 9.07 -29.28 -1.88
CA ASN A 120 8.42 -29.88 -3.05
C ASN A 120 7.28 -29.06 -3.66
N LYS A 121 7.17 -27.76 -3.37
CA LYS A 121 6.14 -26.88 -3.96
C LYS A 121 6.55 -26.24 -5.27
N THR A 122 5.54 -26.06 -6.11
CA THR A 122 5.59 -25.34 -7.36
C THR A 122 4.91 -23.99 -7.19
N ILE A 123 5.68 -22.91 -7.35
CA ILE A 123 5.23 -21.56 -7.03
C ILE A 123 5.26 -20.70 -8.30
N LEU A 124 4.14 -20.06 -8.63
CA LEU A 124 4.09 -19.01 -9.65
C LEU A 124 4.21 -17.64 -8.99
N VAL A 125 5.18 -16.85 -9.44
CA VAL A 125 5.37 -15.45 -9.01
C VAL A 125 5.11 -14.53 -10.19
N THR A 126 4.09 -13.68 -10.07
CA THR A 126 3.84 -12.62 -11.06
C THR A 126 4.67 -11.38 -10.75
N GLY A 127 5.03 -10.61 -11.78
CA GLY A 127 5.79 -9.38 -11.58
C GLY A 127 7.21 -9.65 -11.08
N ALA A 128 7.84 -10.74 -11.56
CA ALA A 128 9.11 -11.25 -11.03
C ALA A 128 10.29 -10.26 -11.09
N ALA A 129 10.24 -9.26 -11.98
CA ALA A 129 11.23 -8.18 -12.03
C ALA A 129 11.03 -7.10 -10.93
N GLY A 130 9.88 -7.10 -10.25
CA GLY A 130 9.51 -6.15 -9.21
C GLY A 130 10.28 -6.37 -7.91
N PHE A 131 10.41 -5.31 -7.12
CA PHE A 131 11.22 -5.30 -5.89
C PHE A 131 10.86 -6.40 -4.89
N LEU A 132 9.59 -6.48 -4.46
CA LEU A 132 9.14 -7.49 -3.50
C LEU A 132 9.23 -8.92 -4.07
N ALA A 133 8.94 -9.09 -5.37
CA ALA A 133 9.00 -10.39 -6.03
C ALA A 133 10.42 -10.96 -6.06
N LYS A 134 11.43 -10.10 -6.25
CA LYS A 134 12.83 -10.52 -6.19
C LYS A 134 13.25 -10.93 -4.80
N ILE A 135 12.84 -10.19 -3.76
CA ILE A 135 13.13 -10.55 -2.36
C ILE A 135 12.44 -11.86 -2.00
N PHE A 136 11.18 -12.05 -2.43
CA PHE A 136 10.46 -13.30 -2.25
C PHE A 136 11.18 -14.47 -2.94
N ALA A 137 11.54 -14.33 -4.22
CA ALA A 137 12.25 -15.36 -4.97
C ALA A 137 13.64 -15.67 -4.37
N GLU A 138 14.38 -14.64 -3.95
CA GLU A 138 15.66 -14.80 -3.25
C GLU A 138 15.47 -15.58 -1.95
N LYS A 139 14.49 -15.18 -1.12
CA LYS A 139 14.20 -15.81 0.16
C LYS A 139 13.88 -17.29 -0.03
N VAL A 140 12.98 -17.63 -0.95
CA VAL A 140 12.61 -19.03 -1.24
C VAL A 140 13.83 -19.85 -1.65
N LEU A 141 14.61 -19.38 -2.63
CA LEU A 141 15.81 -20.09 -3.12
C LEU A 141 16.90 -20.21 -2.04
N ARG A 142 17.00 -19.24 -1.13
CA ARG A 142 17.98 -19.27 -0.04
C ARG A 142 17.61 -20.27 1.05
N VAL A 143 16.33 -20.30 1.45
CA VAL A 143 15.89 -21.01 2.66
C VAL A 143 15.37 -22.41 2.39
N GLN A 144 14.84 -22.69 1.19
CA GLN A 144 14.28 -24.01 0.87
C GLN A 144 14.88 -24.57 -0.45
N PRO A 145 16.02 -25.30 -0.37
CA PRO A 145 16.66 -25.89 -1.55
C PRO A 145 15.83 -26.99 -2.22
N ASN A 146 14.90 -27.62 -1.51
CA ASN A 146 14.00 -28.66 -2.02
C ASN A 146 12.69 -28.09 -2.58
N VAL A 147 12.58 -26.78 -2.81
CA VAL A 147 11.46 -26.24 -3.58
C VAL A 147 11.46 -26.91 -4.96
N LYS A 148 10.28 -27.36 -5.42
CA LYS A 148 10.20 -28.15 -6.66
C LYS A 148 10.48 -27.27 -7.87
N LYS A 149 9.75 -26.15 -7.99
CA LYS A 149 9.91 -25.21 -9.11
C LYS A 149 9.34 -23.82 -8.79
N LEU A 150 10.02 -22.78 -9.26
CA LEU A 150 9.56 -21.40 -9.31
C LEU A 150 9.31 -20.99 -10.76
N TYR A 151 8.05 -20.75 -11.09
CA TYR A 151 7.66 -20.08 -12.34
C TYR A 151 7.70 -18.57 -12.14
N LEU A 152 8.55 -17.89 -12.90
CA LEU A 152 8.72 -16.43 -12.82
C LEU A 152 8.13 -15.77 -14.07
N LEU A 153 6.95 -15.16 -13.92
CA LEU A 153 6.26 -14.49 -15.03
C LEU A 153 6.95 -13.14 -15.33
N LEU A 154 7.45 -13.00 -16.55
CA LEU A 154 8.09 -11.79 -17.06
C LEU A 154 7.48 -11.38 -18.39
N ARG A 155 7.13 -10.10 -18.50
CA ARG A 155 6.66 -9.50 -19.75
C ARG A 155 7.80 -9.51 -20.78
N ALA A 156 7.63 -10.17 -21.90
CA ALA A 156 8.65 -10.20 -22.93
C ALA A 156 8.01 -10.50 -24.28
N ALA A 157 8.64 -10.05 -25.36
CA ALA A 157 8.18 -10.37 -26.71
C ALA A 157 8.31 -11.87 -27.03
N ASP A 158 9.34 -12.52 -26.48
CA ASP A 158 9.66 -13.92 -26.71
C ASP A 158 10.43 -14.52 -25.52
N ALA A 159 10.63 -15.85 -25.56
CA ALA A 159 11.34 -16.60 -24.52
C ALA A 159 12.79 -16.14 -24.33
N LYS A 160 13.50 -15.78 -25.41
CA LYS A 160 14.89 -15.31 -25.35
C LYS A 160 14.98 -14.00 -24.58
N SER A 161 14.10 -13.07 -24.88
CA SER A 161 13.98 -11.78 -24.22
C SER A 161 13.59 -11.95 -22.75
N ALA A 162 12.69 -12.88 -22.43
CA ALA A 162 12.32 -13.20 -21.06
C ALA A 162 13.52 -13.73 -20.26
N THR A 163 14.29 -14.66 -20.83
CA THR A 163 15.52 -15.18 -20.22
C THR A 163 16.57 -14.09 -20.01
N GLN A 164 16.76 -13.20 -20.99
CA GLN A 164 17.68 -12.07 -20.85
C GLN A 164 17.25 -11.14 -19.70
N ARG A 165 15.95 -10.82 -19.60
CA ARG A 165 15.40 -10.02 -18.49
C ARG A 165 15.57 -10.73 -17.15
N LEU A 166 15.34 -12.04 -17.09
CA LEU A 166 15.58 -12.85 -15.88
C LEU A 166 17.04 -12.71 -15.42
N HIS A 167 18.01 -12.87 -16.31
CA HIS A 167 19.42 -12.74 -15.95
C HIS A 167 19.81 -11.33 -15.54
N THR A 168 19.31 -10.30 -16.22
CA THR A 168 19.75 -8.91 -16.00
C THR A 168 18.98 -8.17 -14.91
N GLU A 169 17.66 -8.32 -14.87
CA GLU A 169 16.78 -7.58 -13.97
C GLU A 169 16.49 -8.32 -12.66
N VAL A 170 16.66 -9.64 -12.63
CA VAL A 170 16.44 -10.48 -11.43
C VAL A 170 17.77 -10.97 -10.88
N PHE A 171 18.38 -12.00 -11.47
CA PHE A 171 19.58 -12.62 -10.91
C PHE A 171 20.85 -11.77 -11.04
N GLY A 172 20.86 -10.75 -11.90
CA GLY A 172 21.96 -9.80 -12.05
C GLY A 172 22.08 -8.82 -10.88
N LYS A 173 21.09 -8.78 -9.99
CA LYS A 173 21.05 -7.85 -8.85
C LYS A 173 21.88 -8.37 -7.68
N ASP A 174 22.47 -7.43 -6.93
CA ASP A 174 23.26 -7.71 -5.71
C ASP A 174 22.44 -8.45 -4.65
N LEU A 175 21.11 -8.35 -4.69
CA LEU A 175 20.19 -9.10 -3.83
C LEU A 175 20.52 -10.60 -3.77
N PHE A 176 20.79 -11.21 -4.93
CA PHE A 176 21.05 -12.65 -5.02
C PHE A 176 22.48 -13.03 -4.64
N ARG A 177 23.30 -12.10 -4.13
CA ARG A 177 24.69 -12.38 -3.74
C ARG A 177 24.79 -13.51 -2.73
N VAL A 178 23.94 -13.51 -1.70
CA VAL A 178 23.97 -14.55 -0.64
C VAL A 178 23.65 -15.94 -1.20
N VAL A 179 22.66 -16.06 -2.09
CA VAL A 179 22.34 -17.32 -2.77
C VAL A 179 23.50 -17.76 -3.68
N LYS A 180 24.09 -16.83 -4.43
CA LYS A 180 25.24 -17.11 -5.30
C LYS A 180 26.45 -17.58 -4.51
N GLU A 181 26.77 -16.93 -3.40
CA GLU A 181 27.88 -17.31 -2.52
C GLU A 181 27.64 -18.68 -1.89
N LYS A 182 26.41 -18.96 -1.42
CA LYS A 182 26.03 -20.25 -0.83
C LYS A 182 26.19 -21.43 -1.80
N HIS A 183 25.82 -21.24 -3.08
CA HIS A 183 25.86 -22.31 -4.07
C HIS A 183 27.13 -22.31 -4.95
N GLY A 184 27.91 -21.23 -4.93
CA GLY A 184 29.14 -21.09 -5.69
C GLY A 184 28.96 -21.44 -7.17
N PRO A 185 29.81 -22.31 -7.76
CA PRO A 185 29.69 -22.77 -9.14
C PRO A 185 28.35 -23.43 -9.49
N ASN A 186 27.65 -24.00 -8.49
CA ASN A 186 26.39 -24.71 -8.69
C ASN A 186 25.17 -23.78 -8.80
N PHE A 187 25.35 -22.46 -8.65
CA PHE A 187 24.24 -21.50 -8.77
C PHE A 187 23.53 -21.58 -10.13
N GLY A 188 24.28 -21.73 -11.22
CA GLY A 188 23.69 -21.87 -12.56
C GLY A 188 22.82 -23.12 -12.68
N SER A 189 23.30 -24.24 -12.11
CA SER A 189 22.55 -25.51 -12.07
C SER A 189 21.27 -25.37 -11.24
N LEU A 190 21.36 -24.78 -10.04
CA LEU A 190 20.20 -24.49 -9.19
C LEU A 190 19.13 -23.68 -9.94
N VAL A 191 19.53 -22.59 -10.60
CA VAL A 191 18.59 -21.75 -11.35
C VAL A 191 17.97 -22.54 -12.50
N SER A 192 18.75 -23.30 -13.26
CA SER A 192 18.23 -24.10 -14.39
C SER A 192 17.27 -25.22 -13.95
N GLU A 193 17.50 -25.80 -12.77
CA GLU A 193 16.67 -26.88 -12.24
C GLU A 193 15.39 -26.34 -11.60
N LYS A 194 15.53 -25.31 -10.75
CA LYS A 194 14.45 -24.83 -9.90
C LYS A 194 13.64 -23.70 -10.51
N VAL A 195 14.14 -22.97 -11.51
CA VAL A 195 13.50 -21.76 -12.02
C VAL A 195 13.11 -21.91 -13.49
N THR A 196 11.87 -21.59 -13.81
CA THR A 196 11.39 -21.50 -15.18
C THR A 196 10.86 -20.10 -15.42
N VAL A 197 11.47 -19.38 -16.37
CA VAL A 197 10.93 -18.10 -16.82
C VAL A 197 9.67 -18.35 -17.65
N VAL A 198 8.63 -17.57 -17.40
CA VAL A 198 7.37 -17.64 -18.15
C VAL A 198 7.19 -16.30 -18.88
N PRO A 199 7.37 -16.26 -20.21
CA PRO A 199 7.02 -15.11 -21.01
C PRO A 199 5.49 -14.92 -20.97
N GLY A 200 5.03 -13.79 -20.45
CA GLY A 200 3.60 -13.50 -20.38
C GLY A 200 3.27 -12.16 -19.74
N ASP A 201 2.01 -11.77 -19.81
CA ASP A 201 1.49 -10.53 -19.28
C ASP A 201 0.21 -10.78 -18.48
N ILE A 202 0.16 -10.26 -17.25
CA ILE A 202 -1.03 -10.39 -16.40
C ILE A 202 -2.23 -9.65 -16.96
N THR A 203 -2.05 -8.70 -17.90
CA THR A 203 -3.16 -7.99 -18.55
C THR A 203 -3.91 -8.85 -19.56
N CYS A 204 -3.47 -10.09 -19.80
CA CYS A 204 -4.05 -10.99 -20.77
C CYS A 204 -4.69 -12.21 -20.07
N GLU A 205 -5.75 -12.74 -20.67
CA GLU A 205 -6.30 -14.03 -20.28
C GLU A 205 -5.23 -15.13 -20.40
N GLY A 206 -5.28 -16.13 -19.51
CA GLY A 206 -4.25 -17.16 -19.45
C GLY A 206 -2.84 -16.61 -19.14
N LEU A 207 -2.75 -15.39 -18.59
CA LEU A 207 -1.51 -14.66 -18.29
C LEU A 207 -0.64 -14.39 -19.54
N GLY A 208 -1.24 -14.40 -20.74
CA GLY A 208 -0.52 -14.21 -22.00
C GLY A 208 0.52 -15.30 -22.29
N VAL A 209 0.43 -16.46 -21.64
CA VAL A 209 1.32 -17.60 -21.90
C VAL A 209 0.90 -18.24 -23.20
N MET A 210 1.65 -17.98 -24.27
CA MET A 210 1.31 -18.44 -25.62
C MET A 210 1.56 -19.94 -25.81
N ASP A 211 2.60 -20.47 -25.16
CA ASP A 211 2.95 -21.89 -25.17
C ASP A 211 1.87 -22.72 -24.43
N SER A 212 1.15 -23.56 -25.18
CA SER A 212 0.07 -24.39 -24.65
C SER A 212 0.57 -25.44 -23.66
N ASP A 213 1.69 -26.08 -23.98
CA ASP A 213 2.23 -27.20 -23.19
C ASP A 213 2.76 -26.68 -21.86
N LEU A 214 3.46 -25.54 -21.88
CA LEU A 214 3.88 -24.85 -20.67
C LEU A 214 2.67 -24.44 -19.81
N ARG A 215 1.61 -23.91 -20.44
CA ARG A 215 0.41 -23.46 -19.72
C ARG A 215 -0.34 -24.62 -19.07
N GLU A 216 -0.50 -25.73 -19.77
CA GLU A 216 -1.12 -26.95 -19.22
C GLU A 216 -0.28 -27.56 -18.10
N GLN A 217 1.05 -27.60 -18.27
CA GLN A 217 1.97 -28.02 -17.21
C GLN A 217 1.82 -27.14 -15.96
N MET A 218 1.75 -25.82 -16.14
CA MET A 218 1.57 -24.88 -15.04
C MET A 218 0.26 -25.13 -14.30
N TRP A 219 -0.87 -25.26 -15.01
CA TRP A 219 -2.16 -25.60 -14.40
C TRP A 219 -2.07 -26.88 -13.57
N ALA A 220 -1.47 -27.95 -14.12
CA ALA A 220 -1.40 -29.24 -13.45
C ALA A 220 -0.51 -29.25 -12.19
N GLN A 221 0.51 -28.39 -12.12
CA GLN A 221 1.58 -28.51 -11.13
C GLN A 221 1.61 -27.40 -10.08
N ILE A 222 1.04 -26.22 -10.34
CA ILE A 222 1.14 -25.06 -9.43
C ILE A 222 0.39 -25.34 -8.13
N ASP A 223 1.13 -25.25 -7.01
CA ASP A 223 0.61 -25.39 -5.66
C ASP A 223 0.34 -24.02 -5.02
N VAL A 224 1.06 -22.96 -5.44
CA VAL A 224 0.95 -21.61 -4.88
C VAL A 224 1.09 -20.54 -5.96
N ILE A 225 0.24 -19.51 -5.91
CA ILE A 225 0.37 -18.31 -6.75
C ILE A 225 0.61 -17.09 -5.86
N VAL A 226 1.66 -16.33 -6.16
CA VAL A 226 2.01 -15.08 -5.50
C VAL A 226 1.90 -13.94 -6.52
N ASN A 227 0.80 -13.19 -6.43
CA ASN A 227 0.52 -12.07 -7.31
C ASN A 227 1.09 -10.75 -6.77
N LEU A 228 2.23 -10.35 -7.31
CA LEU A 228 2.95 -9.12 -6.97
C LEU A 228 2.96 -8.10 -8.11
N ALA A 229 2.53 -8.49 -9.31
CA ALA A 229 2.47 -7.62 -10.47
C ALA A 229 1.48 -6.47 -10.24
N ALA A 230 1.99 -5.24 -10.34
CA ALA A 230 1.21 -4.02 -10.23
C ALA A 230 1.97 -2.86 -10.89
N THR A 231 1.24 -1.84 -11.35
CA THR A 231 1.80 -0.49 -11.48
C THR A 231 1.54 0.27 -10.19
N THR A 232 2.59 0.89 -9.64
CA THR A 232 2.55 1.66 -8.39
C THR A 232 2.65 3.17 -8.63
N ASN A 233 2.63 3.59 -9.89
CA ASN A 233 2.70 4.99 -10.27
C ASN A 233 1.34 5.67 -10.06
N PHE A 234 1.30 6.69 -9.21
CA PHE A 234 0.07 7.43 -8.88
C PHE A 234 -0.47 8.26 -10.05
N ASP A 235 0.39 8.62 -11.02
CA ASP A 235 0.05 9.38 -12.24
C ASP A 235 0.28 8.50 -13.48
N GLU A 236 -0.13 7.24 -13.42
CA GLU A 236 -0.14 6.32 -14.57
C GLU A 236 -1.35 6.57 -15.47
N ARG A 237 -1.24 6.21 -16.76
CA ARG A 237 -2.39 6.20 -17.65
C ARG A 237 -3.47 5.23 -17.13
N TYR A 238 -4.73 5.65 -17.19
CA TYR A 238 -5.82 4.86 -16.62
C TYR A 238 -6.00 3.49 -17.30
N ASP A 239 -5.82 3.39 -18.62
CA ASP A 239 -5.87 2.13 -19.36
C ASP A 239 -4.84 1.11 -18.85
N ILE A 240 -3.62 1.58 -18.61
CA ILE A 240 -2.54 0.73 -18.11
C ILE A 240 -2.80 0.33 -16.65
N ALA A 241 -3.19 1.28 -15.79
CA ALA A 241 -3.45 1.01 -14.38
C ALA A 241 -4.63 0.06 -14.18
N LEU A 242 -5.73 0.28 -14.91
CA LEU A 242 -6.92 -0.58 -14.88
C LEU A 242 -6.58 -1.98 -15.41
N GLY A 243 -5.86 -2.07 -16.54
CA GLY A 243 -5.43 -3.35 -17.11
C GLY A 243 -4.56 -4.17 -16.17
N VAL A 244 -3.58 -3.55 -15.52
CA VAL A 244 -2.61 -4.25 -14.66
C VAL A 244 -3.17 -4.51 -13.26
N ASN A 245 -3.64 -3.47 -12.56
CA ASN A 245 -3.98 -3.59 -11.13
C ASN A 245 -5.37 -4.18 -10.89
N THR A 246 -6.30 -3.98 -11.83
CA THR A 246 -7.70 -4.44 -11.72
C THR A 246 -7.91 -5.72 -12.51
N TYR A 247 -7.85 -5.65 -13.84
CA TYR A 247 -8.09 -6.83 -14.68
C TYR A 247 -6.99 -7.86 -14.57
N GLY A 248 -5.73 -7.46 -14.35
CA GLY A 248 -4.67 -8.42 -14.12
C GLY A 248 -4.84 -9.20 -12.81
N ALA A 249 -5.43 -8.59 -11.78
CA ALA A 249 -5.82 -9.33 -10.57
C ALA A 249 -6.92 -10.37 -10.88
N LYS A 250 -7.90 -10.00 -11.71
CA LYS A 250 -8.92 -10.92 -12.22
C LYS A 250 -8.31 -12.07 -13.01
N TYR A 251 -7.48 -11.81 -14.02
CA TYR A 251 -6.90 -12.84 -14.87
C TYR A 251 -5.99 -13.81 -14.10
N VAL A 252 -5.27 -13.33 -13.09
CA VAL A 252 -4.52 -14.19 -12.17
C VAL A 252 -5.46 -15.06 -11.31
N THR A 253 -6.58 -14.52 -10.86
CA THR A 253 -7.60 -15.29 -10.12
C THR A 253 -8.28 -16.33 -11.02
N ASP A 254 -8.57 -15.99 -12.27
CA ASP A 254 -9.13 -16.93 -13.25
C ASP A 254 -8.12 -18.04 -13.59
N PHE A 255 -6.84 -17.70 -13.73
CA PHE A 255 -5.76 -18.67 -13.91
C PHE A 255 -5.63 -19.60 -12.70
N ALA A 256 -5.73 -19.05 -11.49
CA ALA A 256 -5.69 -19.78 -10.24
C ALA A 256 -6.78 -20.87 -10.17
N LYS A 257 -8.01 -20.54 -10.60
CA LYS A 257 -9.12 -21.50 -10.67
C LYS A 257 -8.89 -22.69 -11.60
N LYS A 258 -8.00 -22.55 -12.59
CA LYS A 258 -7.64 -23.64 -13.50
C LYS A 258 -6.57 -24.56 -12.93
N CYS A 259 -6.00 -24.25 -11.77
CA CYS A 259 -4.94 -25.03 -11.13
C CYS A 259 -5.55 -25.99 -10.08
N PRO A 260 -5.75 -27.29 -10.37
CA PRO A 260 -6.41 -28.23 -9.45
C PRO A 260 -5.64 -28.50 -8.15
N GLN A 261 -4.31 -28.29 -8.12
CA GLN A 261 -3.47 -28.50 -6.94
C GLN A 261 -3.24 -27.21 -6.13
N LEU A 262 -3.88 -26.10 -6.52
CA LEU A 262 -3.63 -24.80 -5.92
C LEU A 262 -4.11 -24.78 -4.47
N MET A 263 -3.16 -24.54 -3.57
CA MET A 263 -3.42 -24.49 -2.14
C MET A 263 -3.72 -23.07 -1.67
N VAL A 264 -3.11 -22.05 -2.28
CA VAL A 264 -3.31 -20.64 -1.92
C VAL A 264 -2.92 -19.68 -3.05
N LEU A 265 -3.75 -18.65 -3.24
CA LEU A 265 -3.46 -17.44 -4.00
C LEU A 265 -3.19 -16.28 -3.04
N LEU A 266 -1.97 -15.76 -3.04
CA LEU A 266 -1.62 -14.53 -2.33
C LEU A 266 -1.64 -13.34 -3.29
N HIS A 267 -2.46 -12.33 -3.00
CA HIS A 267 -2.51 -11.07 -3.73
C HIS A 267 -1.92 -9.94 -2.89
N VAL A 268 -0.91 -9.24 -3.42
CA VAL A 268 -0.37 -8.05 -2.74
C VAL A 268 -1.09 -6.80 -3.21
N SER A 269 -1.75 -6.14 -2.26
CA SER A 269 -2.39 -4.85 -2.44
C SER A 269 -1.59 -3.72 -1.77
N THR A 270 -2.26 -2.76 -1.13
CA THR A 270 -1.64 -1.68 -0.35
C THR A 270 -2.60 -1.26 0.76
N SER A 271 -2.09 -0.85 1.92
CA SER A 271 -2.92 -0.30 3.00
C SER A 271 -3.65 0.98 2.56
N TYR A 272 -3.12 1.70 1.58
CA TYR A 272 -3.65 2.98 1.10
C TYR A 272 -4.88 2.87 0.17
N VAL A 273 -5.40 1.66 -0.09
CA VAL A 273 -6.72 1.49 -0.72
C VAL A 273 -7.84 2.17 0.08
N SER A 274 -7.59 2.47 1.36
CA SER A 274 -8.46 3.27 2.23
C SER A 274 -8.56 4.75 1.86
N GLY A 275 -7.77 5.22 0.88
CA GLY A 275 -7.75 6.62 0.44
C GLY A 275 -7.30 7.56 1.55
N GLU A 276 -8.11 8.59 1.82
CA GLU A 276 -7.83 9.65 2.81
C GLU A 276 -8.50 9.42 4.17
N ARG A 277 -9.03 8.22 4.42
CA ARG A 277 -9.72 7.90 5.68
C ARG A 277 -8.79 8.13 6.88
N GLY A 278 -9.23 8.95 7.84
CA GLY A 278 -8.52 9.18 9.10
C GLY A 278 -8.93 8.18 10.20
N GLY A 279 -8.19 8.18 11.30
CA GLY A 279 -8.45 7.31 12.45
C GLY A 279 -7.99 5.87 12.23
N LEU A 280 -8.54 4.93 13.00
CA LEU A 280 -8.16 3.52 12.92
C LEU A 280 -8.82 2.83 11.72
N ILE A 281 -8.01 2.27 10.81
CA ILE A 281 -8.45 1.65 9.56
C ILE A 281 -8.35 0.13 9.68
N LYS A 282 -9.50 -0.54 9.70
CA LYS A 282 -9.61 -1.99 9.91
C LYS A 282 -9.21 -2.81 8.69
N GLU A 283 -8.76 -4.04 8.93
CA GLU A 283 -8.49 -5.08 7.92
C GLU A 283 -9.80 -5.67 7.35
N SER A 284 -10.63 -4.81 6.74
CA SER A 284 -11.91 -5.21 6.15
C SER A 284 -11.81 -5.41 4.64
N PRO A 285 -12.55 -6.37 4.06
CA PRO A 285 -12.66 -6.54 2.61
C PRO A 285 -13.46 -5.40 1.98
N TYR A 286 -13.19 -5.11 0.70
CA TYR A 286 -14.06 -4.30 -0.14
C TYR A 286 -15.09 -5.16 -0.82
N ARG A 287 -16.34 -4.71 -0.84
CA ARG A 287 -17.40 -5.35 -1.62
C ARG A 287 -17.42 -4.82 -3.04
N MET A 288 -17.95 -5.63 -3.95
CA MET A 288 -18.12 -5.22 -5.34
C MET A 288 -18.99 -3.96 -5.43
N GLY A 289 -18.43 -2.90 -6.03
CA GLY A 289 -19.08 -1.60 -6.20
C GLY A 289 -19.03 -0.68 -4.96
N GLU A 290 -18.31 -1.07 -3.90
CA GLU A 290 -18.09 -0.22 -2.73
C GLU A 290 -17.23 1.00 -3.09
N THR A 291 -17.55 2.17 -2.54
CA THR A 291 -16.83 3.43 -2.79
C THR A 291 -16.48 4.11 -1.47
N LEU A 292 -15.42 4.93 -1.47
CA LEU A 292 -14.95 5.57 -0.23
C LEU A 292 -15.84 6.72 0.24
N ASN A 293 -16.52 7.39 -0.69
CA ASN A 293 -17.39 8.53 -0.42
C ASN A 293 -18.89 8.18 -0.41
N GLY A 294 -19.25 6.90 -0.57
CA GLY A 294 -20.64 6.43 -0.54
C GLY A 294 -21.41 6.66 -1.84
N VAL A 295 -20.78 7.17 -2.89
CA VAL A 295 -21.39 7.28 -4.23
C VAL A 295 -21.67 5.87 -4.76
N SER A 296 -22.91 5.60 -5.16
CA SER A 296 -23.28 4.34 -5.82
C SER A 296 -22.89 4.35 -7.30
N GLY A 297 -22.75 3.16 -7.90
CA GLY A 297 -22.62 3.01 -9.35
C GLY A 297 -21.19 2.76 -9.85
N LEU A 298 -20.26 2.39 -8.96
CA LEU A 298 -18.99 1.83 -9.41
C LEU A 298 -19.22 0.45 -10.02
N ASP A 299 -19.21 0.40 -11.35
CA ASP A 299 -19.21 -0.83 -12.16
C ASP A 299 -17.86 -0.93 -12.85
N ILE A 300 -17.07 -1.96 -12.50
CA ILE A 300 -15.71 -2.14 -13.03
C ILE A 300 -15.73 -2.40 -14.53
N ASP A 301 -16.73 -3.12 -15.06
CA ASP A 301 -16.85 -3.35 -16.49
C ASP A 301 -17.29 -2.10 -17.23
N ALA A 302 -18.07 -1.22 -16.59
CA ALA A 302 -18.33 0.11 -17.12
C ALA A 302 -17.06 0.97 -17.18
N GLU A 303 -16.19 0.92 -16.16
CA GLU A 303 -14.91 1.64 -16.19
C GLU A 303 -14.04 1.21 -17.37
N ARG A 304 -14.03 -0.09 -17.70
CA ARG A 304 -13.33 -0.60 -18.89
C ARG A 304 -13.90 -0.03 -20.19
N ARG A 305 -15.23 -0.04 -20.34
CA ARG A 305 -15.90 0.55 -21.52
C ARG A 305 -15.56 2.04 -21.68
N ILE A 306 -15.58 2.80 -20.59
CA ILE A 306 -15.20 4.23 -20.58
C ILE A 306 -13.75 4.43 -21.07
N VAL A 307 -12.84 3.55 -20.64
CA VAL A 307 -11.44 3.58 -21.09
C VAL A 307 -11.34 3.30 -22.59
N GLU A 308 -12.01 2.25 -23.07
CA GLU A 308 -12.00 1.85 -24.48
C GLU A 308 -12.60 2.96 -25.37
N GLU A 309 -13.75 3.50 -25.00
CA GLU A 309 -14.40 4.62 -25.68
C GLU A 309 -13.51 5.86 -25.75
N LYS A 310 -12.83 6.21 -24.64
CA LYS A 310 -11.94 7.37 -24.63
C LYS A 310 -10.72 7.18 -25.52
N LEU A 311 -10.15 5.97 -25.54
CA LEU A 311 -9.04 5.66 -26.45
C LEU A 311 -9.47 5.73 -27.92
N ASP A 312 -10.67 5.26 -28.26
CA ASP A 312 -11.20 5.32 -29.62
C ASP A 312 -11.59 6.73 -30.05
N GLU A 313 -12.08 7.57 -29.14
CA GLU A 313 -12.23 9.02 -29.35
C GLU A 313 -10.89 9.66 -29.71
N LEU A 314 -9.86 9.47 -28.87
CA LEU A 314 -8.53 10.05 -29.08
C LEU A 314 -7.89 9.58 -30.40
N ARG A 315 -8.09 8.31 -30.77
CA ARG A 315 -7.63 7.77 -32.06
C ARG A 315 -8.32 8.45 -33.25
N ARG A 316 -9.65 8.64 -33.18
CA ARG A 316 -10.42 9.32 -34.25
C ARG A 316 -10.02 10.78 -34.41
N GLU A 317 -9.66 11.44 -33.31
CA GLU A 317 -9.15 12.82 -33.31
C GLU A 317 -7.70 12.93 -33.80
N GLY A 318 -7.02 11.81 -34.07
CA GLY A 318 -5.62 11.82 -34.49
C GLY A 318 -4.66 12.28 -33.39
N ALA A 319 -5.03 12.11 -32.11
CA ALA A 319 -4.23 12.55 -30.98
C ALA A 319 -2.86 11.85 -30.96
N SER A 320 -1.81 12.62 -30.68
CA SER A 320 -0.46 12.08 -30.52
C SER A 320 -0.37 11.15 -29.30
N GLU A 321 0.68 10.32 -29.24
CA GLU A 321 0.94 9.46 -28.08
C GLU A 321 1.08 10.27 -26.77
N LYS A 322 1.65 11.47 -26.87
CA LYS A 322 1.81 12.38 -25.73
C LYS A 322 0.46 12.92 -25.25
N GLU A 323 -0.40 13.34 -26.17
CA GLU A 323 -1.75 13.81 -25.85
C GLU A 323 -2.59 12.69 -25.26
N THR A 324 -2.54 11.49 -25.86
CA THR A 324 -3.18 10.28 -25.34
C THR A 324 -2.72 9.98 -23.92
N ARG A 325 -1.41 10.03 -23.66
CA ARG A 325 -0.85 9.79 -22.33
C ARG A 325 -1.36 10.79 -21.30
N VAL A 326 -1.45 12.08 -21.65
CA VAL A 326 -1.96 13.13 -20.74
C VAL A 326 -3.45 12.94 -20.49
N ALA A 327 -4.24 12.71 -21.54
CA ALA A 327 -5.68 12.51 -21.43
C ALA A 327 -6.03 11.29 -20.56
N MET A 328 -5.34 10.16 -20.75
CA MET A 328 -5.59 8.94 -19.97
C MET A 328 -5.16 9.05 -18.51
N LYS A 329 -4.12 9.85 -18.20
CA LYS A 329 -3.76 10.16 -16.80
C LYS A 329 -4.83 11.00 -16.13
N GLU A 330 -5.32 12.03 -16.83
CA GLU A 330 -6.33 12.92 -16.29
C GLU A 330 -7.67 12.20 -16.08
N LEU A 331 -8.08 11.37 -17.05
CA LEU A 331 -9.26 10.50 -16.91
C LEU A 331 -9.16 9.64 -15.64
N GLY A 332 -8.03 8.97 -15.42
CA GLY A 332 -7.86 8.11 -14.25
C GLY A 332 -7.99 8.84 -12.92
N ILE A 333 -7.49 10.08 -12.82
CA ILE A 333 -7.63 10.89 -11.60
C ILE A 333 -9.07 11.35 -11.43
N GLN A 334 -9.74 11.75 -12.52
CA GLN A 334 -11.15 12.13 -12.49
C GLN A 334 -12.02 10.97 -12.01
N ARG A 335 -11.86 9.78 -12.59
CA ARG A 335 -12.60 8.57 -12.19
C ARG A 335 -12.35 8.19 -10.73
N ALA A 336 -11.09 8.21 -10.28
CA ALA A 336 -10.76 7.95 -8.87
C ALA A 336 -11.48 8.90 -7.91
N LYS A 337 -11.47 10.21 -8.20
CA LYS A 337 -12.09 11.24 -7.36
C LYS A 337 -13.61 11.13 -7.30
N ILE A 338 -14.28 10.70 -8.38
CA ILE A 338 -15.74 10.47 -8.38
C ILE A 338 -16.15 9.53 -7.26
N TYR A 339 -15.37 8.46 -7.03
CA TYR A 339 -15.66 7.44 -6.02
C TYR A 339 -14.88 7.60 -4.71
N GLY A 340 -14.19 8.74 -4.54
CA GLY A 340 -13.55 9.12 -3.28
C GLY A 340 -12.09 8.66 -3.12
N TRP A 341 -11.46 8.08 -4.14
CA TRP A 341 -10.04 7.77 -4.10
C TRP A 341 -9.19 8.96 -4.56
N PRO A 342 -8.04 9.21 -3.92
CA PRO A 342 -7.19 10.37 -4.23
C PRO A 342 -6.48 10.29 -5.59
N ASN A 343 -6.22 9.08 -6.08
CA ASN A 343 -5.50 8.86 -7.34
C ASN A 343 -5.83 7.48 -7.95
N THR A 344 -5.39 7.31 -9.19
CA THR A 344 -5.63 6.13 -10.02
C THR A 344 -5.02 4.85 -9.47
N TYR A 345 -3.87 4.93 -8.80
CA TYR A 345 -3.20 3.76 -8.25
C TYR A 345 -4.04 3.07 -7.17
N VAL A 346 -4.41 3.79 -6.11
CA VAL A 346 -5.17 3.19 -5.01
C VAL A 346 -6.59 2.81 -5.45
N PHE A 347 -7.17 3.55 -6.40
CA PHE A 347 -8.46 3.23 -6.99
C PHE A 347 -8.44 1.88 -7.73
N THR A 348 -7.47 1.69 -8.63
CA THR A 348 -7.36 0.45 -9.41
C THR A 348 -6.93 -0.75 -8.55
N LYS A 349 -6.14 -0.54 -7.49
CA LYS A 349 -5.85 -1.57 -6.49
C LYS A 349 -7.10 -1.97 -5.70
N ALA A 350 -7.92 -1.00 -5.28
CA ALA A 350 -9.18 -1.31 -4.61
C ALA A 350 -10.14 -2.12 -5.51
N MET A 351 -10.28 -1.73 -6.78
CA MET A 351 -11.06 -2.52 -7.75
C MET A 351 -10.47 -3.93 -7.97
N GLY A 352 -9.14 -4.06 -7.98
CA GLY A 352 -8.48 -5.37 -8.03
C GLY A 352 -8.80 -6.24 -6.82
N GLU A 353 -8.84 -5.67 -5.61
CA GLU A 353 -9.27 -6.39 -4.41
C GLU A 353 -10.74 -6.83 -4.48
N MET A 354 -11.62 -5.99 -5.01
CA MET A 354 -13.04 -6.35 -5.21
C MET A 354 -13.17 -7.55 -6.13
N LEU A 355 -12.45 -7.58 -7.25
CA LEU A 355 -12.46 -8.70 -8.18
C LEU A 355 -11.87 -9.97 -7.56
N VAL A 356 -10.75 -9.88 -6.83
CA VAL A 356 -10.19 -11.05 -6.13
C VAL A 356 -11.17 -11.56 -5.06
N GLY A 357 -11.79 -10.65 -4.31
CA GLY A 357 -12.74 -10.98 -3.24
C GLY A 357 -14.02 -11.63 -3.75
N GLU A 358 -14.55 -11.17 -4.88
CA GLU A 358 -15.74 -11.71 -5.52
C GLU A 358 -15.44 -13.03 -6.25
N LEU A 359 -14.35 -13.06 -7.03
CA LEU A 359 -14.04 -14.18 -7.90
C LEU A 359 -13.38 -15.34 -7.18
N LYS A 360 -12.83 -15.19 -5.97
CA LYS A 360 -12.14 -16.32 -5.31
C LYS A 360 -13.06 -17.54 -5.12
N GLU A 361 -14.37 -17.38 -4.90
CA GLU A 361 -15.28 -18.48 -4.60
C GLU A 361 -14.70 -19.39 -3.48
N ASP A 362 -14.47 -20.67 -3.77
CA ASP A 362 -13.89 -21.66 -2.86
C ASP A 362 -12.35 -21.64 -2.80
N LEU A 363 -11.69 -20.80 -3.60
CA LEU A 363 -10.24 -20.65 -3.59
C LEU A 363 -9.76 -20.06 -2.26
N SER A 364 -8.70 -20.64 -1.70
CA SER A 364 -7.98 -19.97 -0.62
C SER A 364 -7.22 -18.76 -1.17
N ALA A 365 -7.74 -17.56 -0.89
CA ALA A 365 -7.13 -16.31 -1.32
C ALA A 365 -6.80 -15.41 -0.13
N VAL A 366 -5.60 -14.85 -0.13
CA VAL A 366 -5.07 -13.96 0.91
C VAL A 366 -4.73 -12.62 0.29
N ILE A 367 -5.12 -11.52 0.93
CA ILE A 367 -4.73 -10.16 0.52
C ILE A 367 -3.75 -9.60 1.55
N VAL A 368 -2.54 -9.27 1.10
CA VAL A 368 -1.54 -8.58 1.94
C VAL A 368 -1.49 -7.11 1.52
N ARG A 369 -1.72 -6.20 2.47
CA ARG A 369 -1.75 -4.74 2.29
C ARG A 369 -0.52 -4.11 2.97
N PRO A 370 0.65 -4.08 2.32
CA PRO A 370 1.80 -3.36 2.86
C PRO A 370 1.58 -1.84 2.85
N THR A 371 2.25 -1.14 3.76
CA THR A 371 2.38 0.33 3.77
C THR A 371 3.59 0.74 2.91
N ILE A 372 4.25 1.87 3.20
CA ILE A 372 5.40 2.31 2.38
C ILE A 372 6.57 1.35 2.61
N VAL A 373 6.86 0.53 1.60
CA VAL A 373 7.93 -0.46 1.69
C VAL A 373 9.30 0.20 1.46
N THR A 374 10.17 0.08 2.45
CA THR A 374 11.55 0.62 2.48
C THR A 374 12.58 -0.46 2.10
N SER A 375 13.87 -0.24 2.37
CA SER A 375 14.92 -1.26 2.14
C SER A 375 14.71 -2.51 3.00
N THR A 376 15.53 -3.53 2.78
CA THR A 376 15.60 -4.69 3.70
C THR A 376 16.14 -4.28 5.07
N TYR A 377 15.58 -4.84 6.14
CA TYR A 377 16.02 -4.62 7.51
C TYR A 377 17.18 -5.53 7.90
N LYS A 378 17.08 -6.84 7.66
CA LYS A 378 18.14 -7.83 7.93
C LYS A 378 18.45 -8.72 6.74
N GLU A 379 17.45 -9.08 5.93
CA GLU A 379 17.57 -10.18 4.98
C GLU A 379 17.35 -9.80 3.50
N PRO A 380 18.09 -10.42 2.57
CA PRO A 380 19.24 -11.32 2.80
C PRO A 380 20.46 -10.61 3.39
N PHE A 381 20.49 -9.29 3.32
CA PHE A 381 21.40 -8.40 4.02
C PHE A 381 20.71 -7.04 4.21
N PRO A 382 21.11 -6.23 5.20
CA PRO A 382 20.49 -4.94 5.46
C PRO A 382 20.71 -3.93 4.33
N GLY A 383 19.72 -3.07 4.08
CA GLY A 383 19.85 -1.87 3.25
C GLY A 383 19.71 -2.11 1.74
N TRP A 384 19.35 -3.31 1.29
CA TRP A 384 19.05 -3.52 -0.13
C TRP A 384 17.77 -2.80 -0.53
N ALA A 385 17.87 -1.98 -1.57
CA ALA A 385 16.76 -1.25 -2.15
C ALA A 385 16.89 -1.25 -3.68
N GLU A 386 15.77 -1.13 -4.38
CA GLU A 386 15.80 -0.95 -5.83
C GLU A 386 14.67 -0.04 -6.33
N GLY A 387 15.06 0.82 -7.27
CA GLY A 387 14.19 1.85 -7.83
C GLY A 387 14.13 3.06 -6.91
N VAL A 388 13.75 4.21 -7.47
CA VAL A 388 13.48 5.41 -6.68
C VAL A 388 12.00 5.35 -6.26
N ARG A 389 11.72 5.03 -5.01
CA ARG A 389 10.35 5.09 -4.46
C ARG A 389 10.05 6.49 -3.91
N THR A 390 8.83 6.72 -3.43
CA THR A 390 8.40 8.04 -2.95
C THR A 390 9.31 8.59 -1.85
N VAL A 391 9.62 7.80 -0.82
CA VAL A 391 10.49 8.22 0.29
C VAL A 391 11.94 8.38 -0.18
N ASP A 392 12.42 7.46 -1.02
CA ASP A 392 13.77 7.53 -1.58
C ASP A 392 13.97 8.80 -2.44
N SER A 393 12.93 9.22 -3.18
CA SER A 393 12.94 10.46 -3.97
C SER A 393 13.15 11.69 -3.09
N LEU A 394 12.53 11.71 -1.90
CA LEU A 394 12.71 12.79 -0.93
C LEU A 394 14.14 12.78 -0.38
N ALA A 395 14.68 11.60 -0.06
CA ALA A 395 16.07 11.47 0.40
C ALA A 395 17.08 11.93 -0.67
N VAL A 396 16.91 11.52 -1.93
CA VAL A 396 17.74 11.98 -3.07
C VAL A 396 17.62 13.49 -3.26
N GLY A 397 16.40 14.03 -3.25
CA GLY A 397 16.14 15.46 -3.40
C GLY A 397 16.78 16.27 -2.28
N TYR A 398 16.71 15.78 -1.05
CA TYR A 398 17.32 16.40 0.13
C TYR A 398 18.84 16.38 0.07
N ALA A 399 19.43 15.22 -0.15
CA ALA A 399 20.88 15.04 -0.21
C ALA A 399 21.54 15.87 -1.32
N THR A 400 20.85 16.00 -2.47
CA THR A 400 21.32 16.80 -3.60
C THR A 400 21.06 18.31 -3.44
N GLY A 401 20.49 18.75 -2.30
CA GLY A 401 20.17 20.15 -2.03
C GLY A 401 19.01 20.71 -2.86
N LYS A 402 18.29 19.85 -3.59
CA LYS A 402 17.17 20.24 -4.47
C LYS A 402 15.85 20.39 -3.70
N LEU A 403 15.69 19.66 -2.59
CA LEU A 403 14.52 19.76 -1.72
C LEU A 403 14.70 20.88 -0.70
N THR A 404 14.21 22.07 -1.06
CA THR A 404 14.32 23.29 -0.23
C THR A 404 13.12 23.51 0.68
N CYS A 405 11.96 22.98 0.31
CA CYS A 405 10.75 22.99 1.12
C CYS A 405 10.00 21.66 0.99
N PHE A 406 9.23 21.31 2.01
CA PHE A 406 8.42 20.10 2.06
C PHE A 406 6.99 20.46 2.49
N LEU A 407 5.99 20.03 1.73
CA LEU A 407 4.59 20.14 2.15
C LEU A 407 4.23 18.93 3.02
N GLY A 408 3.60 19.15 4.17
CA GLY A 408 3.04 18.05 4.96
C GLY A 408 2.90 18.39 6.43
N ASP A 409 2.32 17.46 7.17
CA ASP A 409 2.32 17.54 8.63
C ASP A 409 3.56 16.85 9.20
N ILE A 410 4.49 17.64 9.73
CA ILE A 410 5.73 17.16 10.34
C ILE A 410 5.49 16.26 11.57
N ASN A 411 4.33 16.38 12.22
CA ASN A 411 3.95 15.55 13.36
C ASN A 411 3.18 14.29 12.93
N GLY A 412 2.87 14.17 11.64
CA GLY A 412 2.22 13.00 11.04
C GLY A 412 3.07 11.74 11.11
N VAL A 413 2.39 10.59 11.12
CA VAL A 413 3.04 9.27 11.07
C VAL A 413 3.42 8.97 9.63
N VAL A 414 4.67 8.55 9.43
CA VAL A 414 5.17 7.98 8.19
C VAL A 414 5.07 6.48 8.32
N ASP A 415 3.98 5.89 7.83
CA ASP A 415 3.84 4.43 7.92
C ASP A 415 4.73 3.76 6.88
N THR A 416 5.87 3.27 7.36
CA THR A 416 6.84 2.51 6.59
C THR A 416 7.04 1.13 7.17
N ILE A 417 7.40 0.18 6.31
CA ILE A 417 7.78 -1.18 6.71
C ILE A 417 8.97 -1.67 5.87
N PRO A 418 9.94 -2.40 6.45
CA PRO A 418 11.01 -3.03 5.68
C PRO A 418 10.52 -4.12 4.72
N ALA A 419 11.22 -4.29 3.59
CA ALA A 419 10.78 -5.16 2.51
C ALA A 419 10.77 -6.65 2.84
N ASP A 420 11.77 -7.08 3.60
CA ASP A 420 11.91 -8.45 4.10
C ASP A 420 10.85 -8.80 5.14
N MET A 421 10.42 -7.86 5.98
CA MET A 421 9.26 -8.08 6.86
C MET A 421 7.97 -8.32 6.05
N VAL A 422 7.78 -7.59 4.94
CA VAL A 422 6.63 -7.83 4.05
C VAL A 422 6.70 -9.22 3.44
N VAL A 423 7.86 -9.63 2.91
CA VAL A 423 8.05 -10.97 2.34
C VAL A 423 7.84 -12.07 3.38
N ASN A 424 8.37 -11.91 4.59
CA ASN A 424 8.18 -12.87 5.67
C ASN A 424 6.70 -12.99 6.05
N SER A 425 5.98 -11.86 6.16
CA SER A 425 4.54 -11.86 6.41
C SER A 425 3.75 -12.57 5.31
N MET A 426 4.15 -12.41 4.03
CA MET A 426 3.52 -13.11 2.90
C MET A 426 3.69 -14.63 3.02
N MET A 427 4.92 -15.08 3.30
CA MET A 427 5.22 -16.51 3.42
C MET A 427 4.45 -17.14 4.58
N VAL A 428 4.41 -16.49 5.74
CA VAL A 428 3.64 -16.96 6.89
C VAL A 428 2.13 -16.95 6.59
N ALA A 429 1.63 -15.92 5.92
CA ALA A 429 0.22 -15.83 5.54
C ALA A 429 -0.19 -16.92 4.53
N MET A 430 0.69 -17.28 3.59
CA MET A 430 0.47 -18.38 2.64
C MET A 430 0.26 -19.71 3.37
N VAL A 431 1.14 -20.03 4.32
CA VAL A 431 1.08 -21.27 5.10
C VAL A 431 -0.17 -21.30 5.98
N ALA A 432 -0.48 -20.17 6.62
CA ALA A 432 -1.63 -20.04 7.51
C ALA A 432 -2.97 -20.33 6.82
N HIS A 433 -3.05 -20.05 5.51
CA HIS A 433 -4.27 -20.16 4.70
C HIS A 433 -4.22 -21.25 3.63
N ALA A 434 -3.13 -22.02 3.50
CA ALA A 434 -3.05 -23.11 2.53
C ALA A 434 -4.21 -24.11 2.72
N ASN A 435 -4.97 -24.37 1.66
CA ASN A 435 -6.17 -25.23 1.65
C ASN A 435 -7.24 -24.82 2.68
N ARG A 436 -7.24 -23.56 3.13
CA ARG A 436 -8.19 -23.02 4.12
C ARG A 436 -8.90 -21.79 3.54
N PRO A 437 -9.97 -21.99 2.76
CA PRO A 437 -10.76 -20.89 2.24
C PRO A 437 -11.28 -20.03 3.39
N SER A 438 -10.90 -18.76 3.40
CA SER A 438 -11.33 -17.78 4.40
C SER A 438 -11.95 -16.58 3.71
N ALA A 439 -13.10 -16.13 4.23
CA ALA A 439 -13.76 -14.94 3.73
C ALA A 439 -12.91 -13.68 3.92
N ASP A 440 -12.09 -13.61 4.99
CA ASP A 440 -11.50 -12.37 5.50
C ASP A 440 -9.97 -12.45 5.75
N ALA A 441 -9.22 -13.17 4.92
CA ALA A 441 -7.76 -13.26 5.03
C ALA A 441 -7.07 -11.99 4.50
N ILE A 442 -7.19 -10.89 5.23
CA ILE A 442 -6.58 -9.60 4.91
C ILE A 442 -5.62 -9.19 6.01
N TYR A 443 -4.39 -8.86 5.60
CA TYR A 443 -3.31 -8.50 6.50
C TYR A 443 -2.74 -7.13 6.15
N GLN A 444 -2.89 -6.17 7.05
CA GLN A 444 -2.21 -4.88 6.97
C GLN A 444 -0.80 -5.03 7.55
N VAL A 445 0.20 -4.75 6.71
CA VAL A 445 1.61 -4.91 7.07
C VAL A 445 2.25 -3.53 7.09
N GLY A 446 2.23 -2.93 8.27
CA GLY A 446 2.69 -1.57 8.52
C GLY A 446 3.18 -1.40 9.95
N SER A 447 3.61 -0.19 10.29
CA SER A 447 4.15 0.15 11.59
C SER A 447 3.30 1.13 12.40
N SER A 448 2.34 1.83 11.79
CA SER A 448 1.63 2.94 12.44
C SER A 448 0.89 2.58 13.74
N ALA A 449 0.32 1.38 13.84
CA ALA A 449 -0.41 0.96 15.05
C ALA A 449 0.49 0.55 16.21
N ARG A 450 1.74 0.12 15.95
CA ARG A 450 2.61 -0.50 16.96
C ARG A 450 3.89 0.27 17.23
N ASN A 451 4.62 0.61 16.17
CA ASN A 451 5.90 1.30 16.25
C ASN A 451 5.95 2.48 15.26
N PRO A 452 5.13 3.53 15.48
CA PRO A 452 4.99 4.62 14.51
C PRO A 452 6.24 5.50 14.41
N MET A 453 6.74 5.72 13.19
CA MET A 453 7.74 6.74 12.89
C MET A 453 7.08 8.07 12.52
N ARG A 454 7.61 9.20 12.99
CA ARG A 454 7.10 10.54 12.63
C ARG A 454 7.95 11.22 11.57
N TYR A 455 7.34 12.11 10.77
CA TYR A 455 8.08 12.91 9.79
C TYR A 455 9.16 13.78 10.44
N SER A 456 8.94 14.27 11.66
CA SER A 456 9.92 15.03 12.45
C SER A 456 11.20 14.23 12.71
N SER A 457 11.06 12.97 13.12
CA SER A 457 12.18 12.05 13.36
C SER A 457 12.91 11.74 12.05
N LEU A 458 12.16 11.45 10.99
CA LEU A 458 12.75 11.19 9.67
C LEU A 458 13.55 12.39 9.14
N GLN A 459 13.06 13.61 9.34
CA GLN A 459 13.81 14.84 8.99
C GLN A 459 15.09 14.98 9.81
N ASP A 460 15.03 14.70 11.12
CA ASP A 460 16.20 14.76 12.01
C ASP A 460 17.27 13.76 11.60
N TYR A 461 16.90 12.49 11.39
CA TYR A 461 17.81 11.44 10.95
C TYR A 461 18.47 11.79 9.61
N GLY A 462 17.68 12.28 8.65
CA GLY A 462 18.21 12.75 7.36
C GLY A 462 19.20 13.89 7.51
N LEU A 463 18.88 14.91 8.31
CA LEU A 463 19.78 16.04 8.57
C LEU A 463 21.08 15.58 9.21
N ARG A 464 21.02 14.75 10.25
CA ARG A 464 22.19 14.23 10.96
C ARG A 464 23.07 13.40 10.03
N TYR A 465 22.48 12.46 9.29
CA TYR A 465 23.22 11.62 8.36
C TYR A 465 23.93 12.43 7.27
N PHE A 466 23.22 13.31 6.56
CA PHE A 466 23.82 14.06 5.44
C PHE A 466 24.70 15.23 5.89
N THR A 467 24.62 15.66 7.16
CA THR A 467 25.60 16.57 7.75
C THR A 467 26.93 15.85 7.99
N GLN A 468 26.88 14.60 8.47
CA GLN A 468 28.07 13.77 8.70
C GLN A 468 28.65 13.21 7.38
N ASN A 469 27.77 12.85 6.44
CA ASN A 469 28.09 12.22 5.16
C ASN A 469 27.51 13.05 3.99
N PRO A 470 28.05 14.26 3.72
CA PRO A 470 27.50 15.13 2.70
C PRO A 470 27.64 14.53 1.31
N TRP A 471 26.56 14.57 0.53
CA TRP A 471 26.60 14.17 -0.87
C TRP A 471 27.54 15.08 -1.65
N ARG A 472 28.33 14.51 -2.57
CA ARG A 472 29.26 15.28 -3.40
C ARG A 472 28.61 15.57 -4.75
N ASN A 473 28.68 16.83 -5.17
CA ASN A 473 28.23 17.21 -6.51
C ASN A 473 29.21 16.70 -7.59
N LYS A 474 28.90 16.98 -8.87
CA LYS A 474 29.75 16.59 -10.01
C LYS A 474 31.18 17.17 -9.95
N ASP A 475 31.37 18.27 -9.23
CA ASP A 475 32.67 18.93 -9.03
C ASP A 475 33.41 18.39 -7.78
N GLY A 476 32.89 17.33 -7.15
CA GLY A 476 33.44 16.74 -5.93
C GLY A 476 33.21 17.56 -4.65
N LYS A 477 32.50 18.70 -4.72
CA LYS A 477 32.22 19.57 -3.58
C LYS A 477 31.10 19.00 -2.71
N PRO A 478 31.26 18.98 -1.37
CA PRO A 478 30.21 18.53 -0.46
C PRO A 478 29.04 19.52 -0.48
N ILE A 479 27.82 18.99 -0.62
CA ILE A 479 26.58 19.75 -0.51
C ILE A 479 26.24 19.89 0.98
N LYS A 480 26.18 21.14 1.46
CA LYS A 480 25.73 21.42 2.82
C LYS A 480 24.21 21.41 2.86
N VAL A 481 23.64 20.42 3.53
CA VAL A 481 22.20 20.36 3.80
C VAL A 481 21.86 21.16 5.06
N GLY A 482 20.63 21.67 5.11
CA GLY A 482 20.08 22.34 6.29
C GLY A 482 18.71 21.77 6.63
N LYS A 483 18.05 22.31 7.66
CA LYS A 483 16.69 21.92 7.99
C LYS A 483 15.73 22.38 6.89
N VAL A 484 14.94 21.46 6.33
CA VAL A 484 13.98 21.77 5.26
C VAL A 484 12.82 22.57 5.82
N THR A 485 12.42 23.64 5.13
CA THR A 485 11.23 24.42 5.47
C THR A 485 9.97 23.58 5.25
N VAL A 486 9.19 23.36 6.32
CA VAL A 486 7.94 22.60 6.22
C VAL A 486 6.74 23.53 6.07
N LEU A 487 5.98 23.32 5.00
CA LEU A 487 4.78 24.05 4.65
C LEU A 487 3.57 23.24 5.16
N LYS A 488 2.85 23.80 6.14
CA LYS A 488 1.80 23.08 6.89
C LYS A 488 0.44 23.04 6.17
N SER A 489 0.28 23.73 5.05
CA SER A 489 -0.98 23.76 4.30
C SER A 489 -0.78 24.08 2.83
N MET A 490 -1.75 23.67 1.99
CA MET A 490 -1.75 24.03 0.57
C MET A 490 -1.73 25.55 0.35
N ALA A 491 -2.40 26.32 1.19
CA ALA A 491 -2.38 27.78 1.10
C ALA A 491 -0.96 28.34 1.32
N SER A 492 -0.22 27.82 2.30
CA SER A 492 1.18 28.21 2.51
C SER A 492 2.09 27.80 1.35
N PHE A 493 1.84 26.63 0.75
CA PHE A 493 2.56 26.17 -0.43
C PHE A 493 2.27 27.02 -1.67
N HIS A 494 1.01 27.34 -1.96
CA HIS A 494 0.66 28.21 -3.07
C HIS A 494 1.26 29.61 -2.91
N ARG A 495 1.26 30.19 -1.70
CA ARG A 495 1.95 31.46 -1.43
C ARG A 495 3.45 31.35 -1.68
N TYR A 496 4.09 30.31 -1.17
CA TYR A 496 5.52 30.07 -1.41
C TYR A 496 5.84 29.94 -2.91
N MET A 497 5.06 29.13 -3.64
CA MET A 497 5.22 28.95 -5.08
C MET A 497 4.98 30.24 -5.86
N ALA A 498 3.97 31.00 -5.48
CA ALA A 498 3.66 32.29 -6.08
C ALA A 498 4.84 33.25 -5.94
N ILE A 499 5.31 33.45 -4.71
CA ILE A 499 6.35 34.42 -4.39
C ILE A 499 7.70 34.02 -4.98
N ARG A 500 8.09 32.74 -4.82
CA ARG A 500 9.44 32.28 -5.14
C ARG A 500 9.63 31.93 -6.61
N TYR A 501 8.57 31.48 -7.31
CA TYR A 501 8.71 30.96 -8.67
C TYR A 501 7.79 31.63 -9.69
N LEU A 502 6.49 31.81 -9.40
CA LEU A 502 5.56 32.36 -10.39
C LEU A 502 5.79 33.86 -10.64
N MET A 503 6.04 34.66 -9.60
CA MET A 503 6.36 36.09 -9.79
C MET A 503 7.65 36.27 -10.59
N TRP A 504 8.66 35.45 -10.32
CA TRP A 504 9.92 35.44 -11.07
C TRP A 504 9.73 35.01 -12.53
N LEU A 505 8.90 33.99 -12.77
CA LEU A 505 8.54 33.57 -14.13
C LEU A 505 7.84 34.70 -14.89
N LYS A 506 6.86 35.37 -14.28
CA LYS A 506 6.18 36.53 -14.89
C LYS A 506 7.15 37.67 -15.20
N GLY A 507 8.06 37.97 -14.28
CA GLY A 507 9.13 38.95 -14.53
C GLY A 507 10.02 38.55 -15.71
N LEU A 508 10.43 37.26 -15.78
CA LEU A 508 11.19 36.73 -16.91
C LEU A 508 10.41 36.77 -18.23
N GLU A 509 9.10 36.53 -18.22
CA GLU A 509 8.24 36.63 -19.40
C GLU A 509 8.14 38.08 -19.91
N LEU A 510 8.07 39.07 -19.00
CA LEU A 510 8.11 40.50 -19.36
C LEU A 510 9.46 40.88 -19.97
N VAL A 511 10.57 40.44 -19.37
CA VAL A 511 11.92 40.63 -19.94
C VAL A 511 12.01 39.93 -21.30
N ASN A 512 11.51 38.70 -21.42
CA ASN A 512 11.49 37.95 -22.67
C ASN A 512 10.74 38.71 -23.77
N MET A 513 9.60 39.33 -23.45
CA MET A 513 8.84 40.17 -24.37
C MET A 513 9.64 41.42 -24.78
N ALA A 514 10.33 42.07 -23.84
CA ALA A 514 11.18 43.23 -24.12
C ALA A 514 12.40 42.89 -25.00
N PHE A 515 12.91 41.65 -24.93
CA PHE A 515 14.05 41.15 -25.71
C PHE A 515 13.62 40.26 -26.90
N CYS A 516 12.51 40.59 -27.55
CA CYS A 516 12.03 39.93 -28.79
C CYS A 516 11.94 38.39 -28.68
N HIS A 517 11.52 37.88 -27.54
CA HIS A 517 11.32 36.45 -27.26
C HIS A 517 12.59 35.57 -27.25
N THR A 518 13.77 36.16 -27.03
CA THR A 518 15.07 35.42 -27.01
C THR A 518 15.16 34.39 -25.87
N LEU A 519 14.39 34.53 -24.79
CA LEU A 519 14.37 33.65 -23.61
C LEU A 519 13.17 32.70 -23.57
N ASN A 520 12.46 32.50 -24.69
CA ASN A 520 11.22 31.72 -24.73
C ASN A 520 11.42 30.27 -24.25
N GLY A 521 12.55 29.65 -24.62
CA GLY A 521 12.91 28.32 -24.16
C GLY A 521 13.06 28.22 -22.64
N THR A 522 13.70 29.21 -22.01
CA THR A 522 13.90 29.25 -20.56
C THR A 522 12.58 29.46 -19.81
N CYS A 523 11.72 30.37 -20.29
CA CYS A 523 10.40 30.59 -19.68
C CYS A 523 9.53 29.34 -19.77
N ASN A 524 9.52 28.68 -20.94
CA ASN A 524 8.77 27.44 -21.15
C ASN A 524 9.29 26.29 -20.28
N ASP A 525 10.61 26.14 -20.15
CA ASP A 525 11.19 25.12 -19.28
C ASP A 525 10.86 25.36 -17.80
N LEU A 526 10.95 26.61 -17.33
CA LEU A 526 10.61 26.98 -15.96
C LEU A 526 9.12 26.75 -15.68
N ASN A 527 8.23 27.18 -16.57
CA ASN A 527 6.79 26.95 -16.46
C ASN A 527 6.47 25.44 -16.41
N ARG A 528 7.12 24.64 -17.27
CA ARG A 528 6.98 23.18 -17.25
C ARG A 528 7.41 22.56 -15.92
N LYS A 529 8.54 23.01 -15.35
CA LYS A 529 9.02 22.56 -14.03
C LYS A 529 8.06 22.94 -12.91
N ILE A 530 7.52 24.15 -12.92
CA ILE A 530 6.53 24.61 -11.93
C ILE A 530 5.27 23.75 -12.01
N LYS A 531 4.70 23.56 -13.21
CA LYS A 531 3.52 22.69 -13.42
C LYS A 531 3.77 21.26 -12.94
N PHE A 532 4.96 20.71 -13.20
CA PHE A 532 5.34 19.39 -12.71
C PHE A 532 5.36 19.31 -11.18
N VAL A 533 5.97 20.29 -10.49
CA VAL A 533 6.00 20.35 -9.02
C VAL A 533 4.59 20.48 -8.44
N MET A 534 3.75 21.35 -9.02
CA MET A 534 2.36 21.51 -8.60
C MET A 534 1.58 20.18 -8.70
N ARG A 535 1.66 19.50 -9.85
CA ARG A 535 1.02 18.20 -10.08
C ARG A 535 1.50 17.14 -9.08
N LEU A 536 2.81 17.07 -8.84
CA LEU A 536 3.38 16.12 -7.87
C LEU A 536 2.85 16.37 -6.46
N VAL A 537 2.84 17.64 -6.04
CA VAL A 537 2.35 18.02 -4.71
C VAL A 537 0.87 17.71 -4.55
N GLU A 538 0.03 17.98 -5.56
CA GLU A 538 -1.39 17.63 -5.52
C GLU A 538 -1.61 16.11 -5.39
N LEU A 539 -0.81 15.32 -6.11
CA LEU A 539 -0.92 13.86 -6.12
C LEU A 539 -0.53 13.23 -4.77
N TYR A 540 0.48 13.79 -4.10
CA TYR A 540 0.97 13.29 -2.82
C TYR A 540 0.33 13.95 -1.60
N ARG A 541 -0.33 15.10 -1.76
CA ARG A 541 -1.02 15.82 -0.67
C ARG A 541 -1.88 14.91 0.22
N PRO A 542 -2.72 14.01 -0.32
CA PRO A 542 -3.52 13.06 0.48
C PRO A 542 -2.70 12.27 1.51
N TYR A 543 -1.47 11.90 1.15
CA TYR A 543 -0.58 11.09 1.98
C TYR A 543 0.27 11.94 2.93
N LEU A 544 0.67 13.14 2.50
CA LEU A 544 1.46 14.08 3.30
C LEU A 544 0.68 14.64 4.51
N PHE A 545 -0.65 14.59 4.45
CA PHE A 545 -1.56 14.97 5.53
C PHE A 545 -2.38 13.79 6.06
N PHE A 546 -1.98 12.56 5.75
CA PHE A 546 -2.73 11.38 6.15
C PHE A 546 -2.76 11.23 7.68
N LYS A 547 -3.95 10.98 8.22
CA LYS A 547 -4.21 10.83 9.65
C LYS A 547 -4.72 9.45 10.03
N GLY A 548 -4.65 8.50 9.09
CA GLY A 548 -5.01 7.11 9.35
C GLY A 548 -3.92 6.39 10.12
N ILE A 549 -4.36 5.45 10.96
CA ILE A 549 -3.55 4.41 11.59
C ILE A 549 -4.09 3.09 11.09
N PHE A 550 -3.22 2.26 10.55
CA PHE A 550 -3.57 0.97 9.97
C PHE A 550 -3.65 -0.08 11.08
N ASP A 551 -4.85 -0.58 11.35
CA ASP A 551 -5.09 -1.67 12.30
C ASP A 551 -4.40 -2.93 11.77
N ASP A 552 -3.63 -3.58 12.63
CA ASP A 552 -2.86 -4.78 12.29
C ASP A 552 -3.29 -6.00 13.13
N THR A 553 -4.52 -5.99 13.65
CA THR A 553 -5.04 -7.03 14.54
C THR A 553 -4.93 -8.44 13.93
N ASN A 554 -5.25 -8.65 12.66
CA ASN A 554 -5.10 -9.94 11.96
C ASN A 554 -3.63 -10.26 11.75
N THR A 555 -2.81 -9.29 11.36
CA THR A 555 -1.34 -9.48 11.22
C THR A 555 -0.70 -9.86 12.55
N GLU A 556 -1.18 -9.32 13.67
CA GLU A 556 -0.71 -9.70 15.00
C GLU A 556 -1.14 -11.12 15.38
N LYS A 557 -2.37 -11.52 15.06
CA LYS A 557 -2.79 -12.91 15.24
C LYS A 557 -1.92 -13.86 14.42
N LEU A 558 -1.55 -13.47 13.20
CA LEU A 558 -0.63 -14.22 12.35
C LEU A 558 0.76 -14.33 12.98
N ARG A 559 1.30 -13.23 13.53
CA ARG A 559 2.56 -13.25 14.30
C ARG A 559 2.48 -14.13 15.54
N ALA A 560 1.39 -14.06 16.29
CA ALA A 560 1.17 -14.87 17.48
C ALA A 560 1.17 -16.36 17.13
N ALA A 561 0.42 -16.76 16.10
CA ALA A 561 0.40 -18.14 15.60
C ALA A 561 1.80 -18.62 15.16
N ALA A 562 2.60 -17.75 14.54
CA ALA A 562 3.98 -18.05 14.14
C ALA A 562 4.98 -18.14 15.30
N ARG A 563 4.69 -17.53 16.45
CA ARG A 563 5.49 -17.67 17.69
C ARG A 563 5.08 -18.94 18.46
N GLU A 564 3.78 -19.23 18.52
CA GLU A 564 3.23 -20.38 19.24
C GLU A 564 3.58 -21.72 18.58
N SER A 565 3.85 -21.75 17.28
CA SER A 565 4.36 -22.94 16.59
C SER A 565 5.77 -23.36 17.08
N GLY A 566 6.45 -22.51 17.86
CA GLY A 566 7.65 -22.86 18.64
C GLY A 566 8.87 -23.26 17.81
N SER A 567 8.89 -22.97 16.51
CA SER A 567 9.96 -23.39 15.61
C SER A 567 11.12 -22.40 15.62
N VAL A 568 12.33 -22.91 15.36
CA VAL A 568 13.55 -22.10 15.04
C VAL A 568 13.30 -21.12 13.88
N GLU A 569 12.19 -21.28 13.16
CA GLU A 569 11.80 -20.45 12.03
C GLU A 569 11.18 -19.10 12.43
N THR A 570 10.79 -18.89 13.70
CA THR A 570 10.25 -17.58 14.13
C THR A 570 11.27 -16.46 13.89
N ASP A 571 12.56 -16.72 14.11
CA ASP A 571 13.64 -15.78 13.79
C ASP A 571 13.93 -15.69 12.28
N LEU A 572 13.64 -16.75 11.53
CA LEU A 572 13.83 -16.78 10.08
C LEU A 572 12.73 -16.03 9.34
N PHE A 573 11.50 -16.03 9.83
CA PHE A 573 10.35 -15.35 9.23
C PHE A 573 9.81 -14.27 10.17
N TYR A 574 10.69 -13.40 10.65
CA TYR A 574 10.33 -12.28 11.51
C TYR A 574 9.62 -11.17 10.71
N PHE A 575 8.61 -10.53 11.31
CA PHE A 575 7.92 -9.37 10.73
C PHE A 575 7.20 -8.52 11.78
N ASP A 576 7.76 -8.46 13.00
CA ASP A 576 7.26 -7.58 14.06
C ASP A 576 7.91 -6.19 13.95
N PRO A 577 7.15 -5.12 13.63
CA PRO A 577 7.69 -3.77 13.51
C PRO A 577 8.20 -3.22 14.84
N ASN A 578 7.82 -3.77 16.00
CA ASN A 578 8.38 -3.36 17.29
C ASN A 578 9.88 -3.68 17.44
N SER A 579 10.40 -4.58 16.61
CA SER A 579 11.84 -4.89 16.58
C SER A 579 12.68 -3.81 15.89
N ILE A 580 12.06 -2.84 15.22
CA ILE A 580 12.75 -1.79 14.48
C ILE A 580 13.17 -0.66 15.42
N ASP A 581 14.47 -0.49 15.61
CA ASP A 581 15.03 0.79 16.05
C ASP A 581 15.04 1.75 14.85
N TRP A 582 14.14 2.73 14.84
CA TRP A 582 14.00 3.64 13.71
C TRP A 582 15.23 4.52 13.47
N GLU A 583 15.94 4.91 14.53
CA GLU A 583 17.13 5.74 14.39
C GLU A 583 18.25 4.95 13.72
N ASP A 584 18.55 3.76 14.27
CA ASP A 584 19.57 2.87 13.71
C ASP A 584 19.20 2.43 12.29
N TYR A 585 17.96 1.98 12.09
CA TYR A 585 17.50 1.54 10.77
C TYR A 585 17.61 2.66 9.74
N VAL A 586 17.16 3.88 10.04
CA VAL A 586 17.20 4.96 9.05
C VAL A 586 18.64 5.43 8.79
N MET A 587 19.42 5.68 9.85
CA MET A 587 20.76 6.28 9.72
C MET A 587 21.82 5.29 9.24
N ASN A 588 21.78 4.03 9.69
CA ASN A 588 22.84 3.05 9.46
C ASN A 588 22.48 2.01 8.40
N THR A 589 21.19 1.84 8.08
CA THR A 589 20.74 0.82 7.11
C THR A 589 20.09 1.44 5.88
N HIS A 590 18.98 2.15 6.04
CA HIS A 590 18.14 2.60 4.94
C HIS A 590 18.81 3.70 4.13
N ILE A 591 19.17 4.84 4.74
CA ILE A 591 19.80 5.95 3.98
C ILE A 591 21.11 5.49 3.30
N PRO A 592 22.05 4.79 3.97
CA PRO A 592 23.24 4.24 3.32
C PRO A 592 22.90 3.31 2.15
N GLY A 593 21.89 2.45 2.33
CA GLY A 593 21.37 1.57 1.28
C GLY A 593 20.87 2.34 0.05
N ILE A 594 20.06 3.38 0.27
CA ILE A 594 19.58 4.26 -0.81
C ILE A 594 20.76 4.98 -1.49
N VAL A 595 21.72 5.50 -0.73
CA VAL A 595 22.93 6.13 -1.29
C VAL A 595 23.73 5.13 -2.14
N LYS A 596 23.80 3.86 -1.75
CA LYS A 596 24.54 2.83 -2.50
C LYS A 596 23.80 2.36 -3.76
N TYR A 597 22.50 2.10 -3.67
CA TYR A 597 21.75 1.39 -4.71
C TYR A 597 20.87 2.30 -5.59
N VAL A 598 20.51 3.48 -5.09
CA VAL A 598 19.52 4.36 -5.74
C VAL A 598 20.16 5.66 -6.23
N PHE A 599 21.09 6.25 -5.47
CA PHE A 599 21.80 7.44 -5.92
C PHE A 599 22.72 7.06 -7.10
N LYS A 600 22.63 7.82 -8.18
CA LYS A 600 23.41 7.63 -9.41
C LYS A 600 24.09 8.93 -9.83
#